data_AF-A0ABD4KUE5-F1
#
_entry.id   AF-A0ABD4KUE5-F1
#
_cell.length_a   1.000
_cell.length_b   1.000
_cell.length_c   1.000
_cell.angle_alpha   90.00
_cell.angle_beta   90.00
_cell.angle_gamma   90.00
#
_symmetry.space_group_name_H-M   'P 1'
#
loop_
_entity.id
_entity.type
_entity.pdbx_description
1 polymer ?
#
loop_
_entity_poly.entity_id
_entity_poly.type
_entity_poly.pdbx_seq_one_letter_code
_entity_poly.pdbx_strand_id
1 'polypeptide(L)'
;LLHKWQDSGSERHWLIPLKKNTQYDIVQSLGRNDKLVQLHSNPRARKRWSDLPKSITARLVTRKIKGKDYQVLTSMTDPLRYPSKDITGLYEHRWEIELGYREQKQYMLGNRLTLRSRLPELVKQELWGILLTYNLIRYQMVELCFNLKGNYLPYQLSFNGTLAHVSALLVGLPYSTPGAIPRQLKGFHNMAESLILEGRRERTFPRTVKPRPQRYAKNKNAVHS
;
A
#
# COMPACT_ATOMS: atom_id res chain seq x y z
N LEU A 1 -4.33 -13.29 -15.49
CA LEU A 1 -4.24 -11.84 -15.15
C LEU A 1 -2.80 -11.34 -15.17
N LEU A 2 -1.91 -11.81 -14.28
CA LEU A 2 -0.50 -11.32 -14.23
C LEU A 2 0.24 -11.50 -15.57
N HIS A 3 0.10 -12.67 -16.20
CA HIS A 3 0.63 -12.93 -17.54
C HIS A 3 0.09 -11.92 -18.58
N LYS A 4 -1.22 -11.78 -18.68
CA LYS A 4 -1.86 -10.80 -19.57
C LYS A 4 -1.37 -9.36 -19.35
N TRP A 5 -1.12 -8.96 -18.11
CA TRP A 5 -0.55 -7.63 -17.81
C TRP A 5 0.88 -7.48 -18.32
N GLN A 6 1.70 -8.51 -18.10
CA GLN A 6 3.06 -8.56 -18.62
C GLN A 6 3.09 -8.47 -20.15
N ASP A 7 2.17 -9.14 -20.85
CA ASP A 7 2.16 -9.15 -22.33
C ASP A 7 1.53 -7.89 -22.94
N SER A 8 0.81 -7.09 -22.16
CA SER A 8 0.03 -5.95 -22.67
C SER A 8 0.85 -4.68 -22.97
N GLY A 9 2.18 -4.73 -22.92
CA GLY A 9 3.05 -3.61 -23.23
C GLY A 9 4.53 -3.87 -22.91
N SER A 10 5.39 -2.89 -23.21
CA SER A 10 6.83 -2.92 -22.91
C SER A 10 7.11 -2.63 -21.43
N GLU A 11 8.13 -3.30 -20.85
CA GLU A 11 8.58 -3.09 -19.46
C GLU A 11 7.48 -3.23 -18.40
N ARG A 12 6.48 -4.09 -18.67
CA ARG A 12 5.41 -4.40 -17.72
C ARG A 12 5.78 -5.60 -16.89
N HIS A 13 6.13 -5.35 -15.64
CA HIS A 13 6.50 -6.40 -14.71
C HIS A 13 5.55 -6.48 -13.53
N TRP A 14 5.41 -7.68 -12.98
CA TRP A 14 4.72 -7.91 -11.73
C TRP A 14 5.70 -8.40 -10.65
N LEU A 15 5.39 -8.06 -9.41
CA LEU A 15 6.13 -8.48 -8.21
C LEU A 15 5.10 -8.76 -7.11
N ILE A 16 5.11 -9.99 -6.58
CA ILE A 16 4.14 -10.43 -5.57
C ILE A 16 4.82 -11.25 -4.47
N PRO A 17 4.30 -11.26 -3.23
CA PRO A 17 4.73 -12.24 -2.25
C PRO A 17 4.41 -13.65 -2.72
N LEU A 18 5.33 -14.58 -2.48
CA LEU A 18 5.05 -16.00 -2.62
C LEU A 18 3.95 -16.39 -1.63
N LYS A 19 2.84 -16.95 -2.12
CA LYS A 19 1.79 -17.47 -1.25
C LYS A 19 2.25 -18.78 -0.60
N LYS A 20 1.80 -19.03 0.63
CA LYS A 20 2.03 -20.33 1.27
C LYS A 20 1.51 -21.46 0.37
N ASN A 21 2.26 -22.56 0.31
CA ASN A 21 1.95 -23.75 -0.47
C ASN A 21 1.86 -23.51 -2.00
N THR A 22 2.50 -22.46 -2.51
CA THR A 22 2.65 -22.30 -3.96
C THR A 22 3.59 -23.38 -4.47
N GLN A 23 3.12 -24.18 -5.42
CA GLN A 23 3.93 -25.19 -6.10
C GLN A 23 4.68 -24.55 -7.28
N TYR A 24 5.97 -24.85 -7.39
CA TYR A 24 6.83 -24.39 -8.46
C TYR A 24 8.01 -25.33 -8.62
N ASP A 25 8.52 -25.43 -9.84
CA ASP A 25 9.75 -26.19 -10.12
C ASP A 25 10.93 -25.22 -10.26
N ILE A 26 12.10 -25.59 -9.76
CA ILE A 26 13.30 -24.77 -9.92
C ILE A 26 13.92 -25.11 -11.27
N VAL A 27 13.97 -24.13 -12.17
CA VAL A 27 14.60 -24.27 -13.49
C VAL A 27 16.10 -24.05 -13.38
N GLN A 28 16.50 -23.00 -12.67
CA GLN A 28 17.90 -22.63 -12.52
C GLN A 28 18.10 -21.90 -11.18
N SER A 29 19.21 -22.22 -10.51
CA SER A 29 19.67 -21.44 -9.35
C SER A 29 20.63 -20.34 -9.81
N LEU A 30 20.25 -19.08 -9.61
CA LEU A 30 21.09 -17.91 -9.90
C LEU A 30 21.97 -17.52 -8.70
N GLY A 31 21.62 -18.02 -7.51
CA GLY A 31 22.38 -17.87 -6.28
C GLY A 31 21.65 -18.50 -5.10
N ARG A 32 22.23 -18.38 -3.89
CA ARG A 32 21.64 -18.99 -2.66
C ARG A 32 20.19 -18.57 -2.42
N ASN A 33 19.88 -17.33 -2.74
CA ASN A 33 18.61 -16.67 -2.45
C ASN A 33 17.85 -16.25 -3.72
N ASP A 34 18.28 -16.70 -4.89
CA ASP A 34 17.79 -16.22 -6.18
C ASP A 34 17.69 -17.38 -7.16
N LYS A 35 16.49 -17.63 -7.67
CA LYS A 35 16.17 -18.80 -8.48
C LYS A 35 15.22 -18.42 -9.61
N LEU A 36 15.43 -18.98 -10.79
CA LEU A 36 14.40 -19.04 -11.82
C LEU A 36 13.54 -20.27 -11.55
N VAL A 37 12.24 -20.04 -11.49
CA VAL A 37 11.23 -21.04 -11.17
C VAL A 37 10.17 -21.08 -12.25
N GLN A 38 9.58 -22.26 -12.45
CA GLN A 38 8.47 -22.46 -13.35
C GLN A 38 7.18 -22.65 -12.55
N LEU A 39 6.19 -21.81 -12.86
CA LEU A 39 4.86 -21.85 -12.28
C LEU A 39 3.92 -22.54 -13.25
N HIS A 40 3.24 -23.60 -12.80
CA HIS A 40 2.26 -24.31 -13.62
C HIS A 40 0.88 -23.69 -13.49
N SER A 41 0.23 -23.45 -14.63
CA SER A 41 -1.14 -22.97 -14.64
C SER A 41 -2.12 -24.12 -14.41
N ASN A 42 -3.18 -23.85 -13.66
CA ASN A 42 -4.26 -24.82 -13.45
C ASN A 42 -5.20 -24.84 -14.67
N PRO A 43 -5.66 -26.03 -15.16
CA PRO A 43 -6.66 -26.12 -16.22
C PRO A 43 -7.89 -25.22 -16.04
N ARG A 44 -8.39 -25.06 -14.80
CA ARG A 44 -9.51 -24.15 -14.49
C ARG A 44 -9.17 -22.68 -14.78
N ALA A 45 -7.93 -22.28 -14.52
CA ALA A 45 -7.46 -20.92 -14.78
C ALA A 45 -7.37 -20.66 -16.30
N ARG A 46 -6.89 -21.65 -17.07
CA ARG A 46 -6.84 -21.58 -18.54
C ARG A 46 -8.23 -21.55 -19.18
N LYS A 47 -9.23 -22.22 -18.60
CA LYS A 47 -10.63 -22.10 -19.07
C LYS A 47 -11.17 -20.66 -18.95
N ARG A 48 -10.74 -19.91 -17.94
CA ARG A 48 -11.13 -18.50 -17.75
C ARG A 48 -10.24 -17.52 -18.53
N TRP A 49 -9.02 -17.92 -18.86
CA TRP A 49 -8.02 -17.12 -19.56
C TRP A 49 -7.38 -17.99 -20.65
N SER A 50 -7.96 -17.99 -21.86
CA SER A 50 -7.53 -18.82 -22.99
C SER A 50 -6.04 -18.65 -23.31
N ASP A 51 -5.53 -17.43 -23.17
CA ASP A 51 -4.18 -17.05 -23.58
C ASP A 51 -3.12 -17.40 -22.52
N LEU A 52 -3.53 -18.02 -21.40
CA LEU A 52 -2.62 -18.38 -20.31
C LEU A 52 -1.84 -19.66 -20.69
N PRO A 53 -0.51 -19.62 -20.79
CA PRO A 53 0.29 -20.78 -21.15
C PRO A 53 0.26 -21.85 -20.05
N LYS A 54 0.65 -23.08 -20.39
CA LYS A 54 0.72 -24.22 -19.45
C LYS A 54 1.66 -23.94 -18.28
N SER A 55 2.77 -23.25 -18.53
CA SER A 55 3.73 -22.84 -17.53
C SER A 55 4.25 -21.43 -17.80
N ILE A 56 4.65 -20.74 -16.73
CA ILE A 56 5.20 -19.39 -16.77
C ILE A 56 6.51 -19.39 -15.99
N THR A 57 7.57 -18.86 -16.60
CA THR A 57 8.85 -18.66 -15.90
C THR A 57 8.77 -17.38 -15.05
N ALA A 58 9.16 -17.49 -13.80
CA ALA A 58 9.25 -16.39 -12.86
C ALA A 58 10.58 -16.46 -12.10
N ARG A 59 11.02 -15.35 -11.52
CA ARG A 59 12.16 -15.32 -10.62
C ARG A 59 11.68 -15.28 -9.18
N LEU A 60 12.25 -16.14 -8.35
CA LEU A 60 12.02 -16.26 -6.92
C LEU A 60 13.21 -15.66 -6.18
N VAL A 61 12.99 -14.53 -5.51
CA VAL A 61 13.99 -13.88 -4.68
C VAL A 61 13.61 -14.07 -3.21
N THR A 62 14.57 -14.54 -2.40
CA THR A 62 14.41 -14.78 -0.97
C THR A 62 15.24 -13.79 -0.18
N ARG A 63 14.64 -13.14 0.82
CA ARG A 63 15.34 -12.25 1.74
C ARG A 63 15.07 -12.65 3.19
N LYS A 64 16.12 -12.69 3.99
CA LYS A 64 16.00 -12.82 5.45
C LYS A 64 15.77 -11.45 6.07
N ILE A 65 14.65 -11.30 6.75
CA ILE A 65 14.36 -10.13 7.60
C ILE A 65 14.11 -10.66 9.01
N LYS A 66 14.94 -10.27 9.96
CA LYS A 66 14.82 -10.67 11.38
C LYS A 66 14.65 -12.19 11.57
N GLY A 67 15.48 -12.97 10.88
CA GLY A 67 15.47 -14.44 10.95
C GLY A 67 14.33 -15.13 10.21
N LYS A 68 13.41 -14.39 9.58
CA LYS A 68 12.32 -14.96 8.75
C LYS A 68 12.62 -14.80 7.27
N ASP A 69 12.36 -15.85 6.51
CA ASP A 69 12.45 -15.83 5.05
C ASP A 69 11.21 -15.17 4.46
N TYR A 70 11.44 -14.11 3.69
CA TYR A 70 10.45 -13.44 2.86
C TYR A 70 10.76 -13.73 1.41
N GLN A 71 9.80 -14.35 0.73
CA GLN A 71 9.96 -14.79 -0.64
C GLN A 71 9.03 -13.99 -1.55
N VAL A 72 9.59 -13.49 -2.65
CA VAL A 72 8.86 -12.72 -3.67
C VAL A 72 9.03 -13.38 -5.03
N LEU A 73 7.95 -13.40 -5.81
CA LEU A 73 7.94 -13.85 -7.20
C LEU A 73 7.82 -12.64 -8.12
N THR A 74 8.57 -12.66 -9.21
CA THR A 74 8.52 -11.61 -10.23
C THR A 74 8.70 -12.12 -11.65
N SER A 75 8.17 -11.40 -12.63
CA SER A 75 8.46 -11.57 -14.06
C SER A 75 9.82 -11.02 -14.49
N MET A 76 10.55 -10.32 -13.61
CA MET A 76 11.89 -9.78 -13.91
C MET A 76 12.93 -10.91 -13.87
N THR A 77 13.04 -11.68 -14.95
CA THR A 77 13.86 -12.89 -15.02
C THR A 77 15.34 -12.64 -15.29
N ASP A 78 15.71 -11.50 -15.86
CA ASP A 78 17.10 -11.14 -16.17
C ASP A 78 17.84 -10.63 -14.90
N PRO A 79 18.85 -11.36 -14.39
CA PRO A 79 19.61 -10.96 -13.22
C PRO A 79 20.59 -9.81 -13.44
N LEU A 80 21.08 -9.61 -14.66
CA LEU A 80 22.00 -8.53 -15.00
C LEU A 80 21.24 -7.22 -15.12
N ARG A 81 20.05 -7.27 -15.72
CA ARG A 81 19.18 -6.09 -15.86
C ARG A 81 18.46 -5.71 -14.57
N TYR A 82 18.03 -6.70 -13.79
CA TYR A 82 17.28 -6.47 -12.55
C TYR A 82 18.01 -7.13 -11.37
N PRO A 83 18.90 -6.41 -10.67
CA PRO A 83 19.60 -6.94 -9.51
C PRO A 83 18.64 -7.38 -8.40
N SER A 84 18.95 -8.49 -7.73
CA SER A 84 18.09 -9.04 -6.67
C SER A 84 17.90 -8.09 -5.49
N LYS A 85 18.92 -7.27 -5.18
CA LYS A 85 18.85 -6.23 -4.14
C LYS A 85 17.76 -5.20 -4.44
N ASP A 86 17.67 -4.74 -5.68
CA ASP A 86 16.72 -3.71 -6.11
C ASP A 86 15.29 -4.25 -6.12
N ILE A 87 15.10 -5.48 -6.60
CA ILE A 87 13.80 -6.18 -6.51
C ILE A 87 13.31 -6.24 -5.06
N THR A 88 14.24 -6.52 -4.15
CA THR A 88 13.92 -6.66 -2.73
C THR A 88 13.65 -5.29 -2.08
N GLY A 89 14.38 -4.25 -2.45
CA GLY A 89 14.13 -2.87 -2.02
C GLY A 89 12.79 -2.34 -2.53
N LEU A 90 12.44 -2.60 -3.79
CA LEU A 90 11.14 -2.27 -4.37
C LEU A 90 9.98 -2.91 -3.59
N TYR A 91 10.19 -4.12 -3.08
CA TYR A 91 9.20 -4.79 -2.25
C TYR A 91 9.02 -4.12 -0.87
N GLU A 92 10.03 -3.44 -0.34
CA GLU A 92 9.87 -2.63 0.90
C GLU A 92 8.89 -1.47 0.67
N HIS A 93 9.00 -0.79 -0.47
CA HIS A 93 8.10 0.32 -0.85
C HIS A 93 6.64 -0.15 -1.05
N ARG A 94 6.38 -1.44 -1.25
CA ARG A 94 5.00 -1.95 -1.30
C ARG A 94 4.24 -1.74 0.01
N TRP A 95 4.95 -1.72 1.15
CA TRP A 95 4.33 -1.36 2.43
C TRP A 95 3.80 0.08 2.44
N GLU A 96 4.39 0.98 1.65
CA GLU A 96 3.92 2.37 1.53
C GLU A 96 2.55 2.42 0.84
N ILE A 97 2.31 1.55 -0.15
CA ILE A 97 0.99 1.42 -0.79
C ILE A 97 -0.05 0.94 0.24
N GLU A 98 0.30 -0.04 1.07
CA GLU A 98 -0.59 -0.50 2.16
C GLU A 98 -0.85 0.60 3.19
N LEU A 99 0.15 1.44 3.47
CA LEU A 99 0.01 2.60 4.31
C LEU A 99 -0.94 3.62 3.68
N GLY A 100 -0.81 3.93 2.39
CA GLY A 100 -1.72 4.83 1.67
C GLY A 100 -3.17 4.34 1.69
N TYR A 101 -3.42 3.04 1.50
CA TYR A 101 -4.76 2.47 1.67
C TYR A 101 -5.28 2.59 3.09
N ARG A 102 -4.42 2.41 4.10
CA ARG A 102 -4.80 2.65 5.50
C ARG A 102 -5.12 4.11 5.71
N GLU A 103 -4.37 5.02 5.12
CA GLU A 103 -4.56 6.46 5.30
C GLU A 103 -5.96 6.91 4.85
N GLN A 104 -6.34 6.51 3.64
CA GLN A 104 -7.65 6.78 3.06
C GLN A 104 -8.78 6.13 3.88
N LYS A 105 -8.65 4.86 4.23
CA LYS A 105 -9.72 4.12 4.93
C LYS A 105 -9.88 4.53 6.39
N GLN A 106 -8.78 4.70 7.09
CA GLN A 106 -8.79 4.90 8.54
C GLN A 106 -8.94 6.37 8.91
N TYR A 107 -8.16 7.27 8.29
CA TYR A 107 -8.15 8.67 8.70
C TYR A 107 -9.14 9.49 7.87
N MET A 108 -9.11 9.41 6.54
CA MET A 108 -10.05 10.19 5.72
C MET A 108 -11.49 9.72 5.85
N LEU A 109 -11.71 8.40 5.84
CA LEU A 109 -13.05 7.81 5.96
C LEU A 109 -13.46 7.47 7.40
N GLY A 110 -12.59 7.69 8.39
CA GLY A 110 -12.91 7.43 9.79
C GLY A 110 -13.31 5.97 10.07
N ASN A 111 -12.70 5.00 9.39
CA ASN A 111 -13.05 3.58 9.43
C ASN A 111 -14.50 3.23 9.00
N ARG A 112 -15.18 4.12 8.28
CA ARG A 112 -16.50 3.80 7.72
C ARG A 112 -16.36 2.71 6.67
N LEU A 113 -17.20 1.67 6.80
CA LEU A 113 -17.23 0.53 5.89
C LEU A 113 -17.97 0.83 4.57
N THR A 114 -18.79 1.88 4.56
CA THR A 114 -19.64 2.25 3.42
C THR A 114 -19.50 3.73 3.11
N LEU A 115 -19.62 4.05 1.83
CA LEU A 115 -19.76 5.42 1.33
C LEU A 115 -21.19 5.93 1.60
N ARG A 116 -21.38 7.24 1.61
CA ARG A 116 -22.67 7.86 1.97
C ARG A 116 -23.66 7.79 0.82
N SER A 117 -23.17 7.88 -0.40
CA SER A 117 -23.96 7.91 -1.62
C SER A 117 -24.66 6.58 -1.88
N ARG A 118 -25.93 6.63 -2.32
CA ARG A 118 -26.75 5.45 -2.62
C ARG A 118 -26.95 5.20 -4.12
N LEU A 119 -26.53 6.14 -4.96
CA LEU A 119 -26.61 6.06 -6.42
C LEU A 119 -25.23 5.74 -7.01
N PRO A 120 -25.11 4.81 -7.99
CA PRO A 120 -23.82 4.38 -8.54
C PRO A 120 -22.94 5.53 -9.04
N GLU A 121 -23.53 6.53 -9.70
CA GLU A 121 -22.84 7.71 -10.20
C GLU A 121 -22.28 8.59 -9.07
N LEU A 122 -23.08 8.84 -8.01
CA LEU A 122 -22.65 9.61 -6.84
C LEU A 122 -21.59 8.85 -6.03
N VAL A 123 -21.67 7.52 -5.98
CA VAL A 123 -20.63 6.67 -5.38
C VAL A 123 -19.29 6.84 -6.11
N LYS A 124 -19.30 6.88 -7.45
CA LYS A 124 -18.08 7.14 -8.24
C LYS A 124 -17.55 8.55 -7.95
N GLN A 125 -18.42 9.56 -7.87
CA GLN A 125 -18.02 10.93 -7.53
C GLN A 125 -17.40 11.01 -6.13
N GLU A 126 -17.98 10.33 -5.13
CA GLU A 126 -17.45 10.28 -3.77
C GLU A 126 -16.05 9.64 -3.74
N LEU A 127 -15.84 8.55 -4.50
CA LEU A 127 -14.52 7.93 -4.67
C LEU A 127 -13.49 8.89 -5.28
N TRP A 128 -13.88 9.63 -6.33
CA TRP A 128 -13.01 10.65 -6.92
C TRP A 128 -12.67 11.77 -5.93
N GLY A 129 -13.64 12.22 -5.12
CA GLY A 129 -13.40 13.20 -4.06
C GLY A 129 -12.40 12.71 -3.01
N ILE A 130 -12.49 11.43 -2.62
CA ILE A 130 -11.52 10.81 -1.69
C ILE A 130 -10.13 10.75 -2.32
N LEU A 131 -10.01 10.31 -3.57
CA LEU A 131 -8.72 10.23 -4.26
C LEU A 131 -8.09 11.61 -4.46
N LEU A 132 -8.89 12.60 -4.85
CA LEU A 132 -8.43 13.98 -5.02
C LEU A 132 -7.95 14.57 -3.69
N THR A 133 -8.72 14.40 -2.61
CA THR A 133 -8.33 14.88 -1.28
C THR A 133 -7.05 14.18 -0.81
N TYR A 134 -6.91 12.86 -1.03
CA TYR A 134 -5.70 12.13 -0.69
C TYR A 134 -4.47 12.69 -1.42
N ASN A 135 -4.59 12.90 -2.74
CA ASN A 135 -3.51 13.44 -3.56
C ASN A 135 -3.17 14.88 -3.18
N LEU A 136 -4.15 15.71 -2.82
CA LEU A 136 -3.94 17.06 -2.32
C LEU A 136 -3.11 17.05 -1.03
N ILE A 137 -3.47 16.21 -0.06
CA ILE A 137 -2.70 16.08 1.18
C ILE A 137 -1.29 15.55 0.87
N ARG A 138 -1.14 14.57 -0.02
CA ARG A 138 0.17 14.05 -0.40
C ARG A 138 1.06 15.09 -1.08
N TYR A 139 0.49 15.89 -1.98
CA TYR A 139 1.17 17.02 -2.59
C TYR A 139 1.65 18.00 -1.52
N GLN A 140 0.77 18.34 -0.57
CA GLN A 140 1.11 19.24 0.50
C GLN A 140 2.22 18.69 1.43
N MET A 141 2.26 17.38 1.66
CA MET A 141 3.35 16.74 2.39
C MET A 141 4.69 16.84 1.65
N VAL A 142 4.68 16.78 0.32
CA VAL A 142 5.89 17.01 -0.50
C VAL A 142 6.39 18.44 -0.32
N GLU A 143 5.50 19.43 -0.39
CA GLU A 143 5.83 20.83 -0.14
C GLU A 143 6.37 21.05 1.29
N LEU A 144 5.82 20.36 2.28
CA LEU A 144 6.34 20.40 3.65
C LEU A 144 7.76 19.83 3.74
N CYS A 145 8.04 18.71 3.06
CA CYS A 145 9.39 18.14 3.00
C CYS A 145 10.40 19.10 2.38
N PHE A 146 10.03 19.85 1.33
CA PHE A 146 10.92 20.86 0.73
C PHE A 146 11.25 22.02 1.66
N ASN A 147 10.39 22.31 2.64
CA ASN A 147 10.64 23.36 3.64
C ASN A 147 11.45 22.86 4.86
N LEU A 148 11.65 21.55 4.99
CA LEU A 148 12.43 20.96 6.09
C LEU A 148 13.93 20.99 5.80
N LYS A 149 14.73 21.19 6.85
CA LYS A 149 16.19 21.04 6.76
C LYS A 149 16.55 19.55 6.82
N GLY A 150 16.78 18.93 5.67
CA GLY A 150 17.25 17.54 5.58
C GLY A 150 16.61 16.78 4.42
N ASN A 151 17.01 15.52 4.23
CA ASN A 151 16.43 14.66 3.20
C ASN A 151 15.25 13.86 3.77
N TYR A 152 14.11 14.54 3.95
CA TYR A 152 12.87 13.93 4.41
C TYR A 152 11.99 13.51 3.23
N LEU A 153 11.38 12.33 3.35
CA LEU A 153 10.43 11.80 2.40
C LEU A 153 9.00 11.93 2.95
N PRO A 154 7.97 12.14 2.10
CA PRO A 154 6.61 12.40 2.56
C PRO A 154 6.03 11.34 3.50
N TYR A 155 6.40 10.06 3.34
CA TYR A 155 5.92 8.99 4.23
C TYR A 155 6.46 9.08 5.66
N GLN A 156 7.47 9.92 5.91
CA GLN A 156 8.02 10.20 7.23
C GLN A 156 7.26 11.30 7.96
N LEU A 157 6.32 11.98 7.31
CA LEU A 157 5.44 12.96 7.93
C LEU A 157 4.07 12.36 8.29
N SER A 158 3.43 12.92 9.31
CA SER A 158 2.12 12.50 9.77
C SER A 158 1.03 12.90 8.76
N PHE A 159 0.49 11.93 8.03
CA PHE A 159 -0.65 12.16 7.13
C PHE A 159 -1.85 12.73 7.88
N ASN A 160 -2.19 12.17 9.04
CA ASN A 160 -3.33 12.62 9.85
C ASN A 160 -3.11 14.04 10.40
N GLY A 161 -1.89 14.37 10.83
CA GLY A 161 -1.54 15.72 11.27
C GLY A 161 -1.67 16.72 10.11
N THR A 162 -1.14 16.39 8.95
CA THR A 162 -1.25 17.22 7.73
C THR A 162 -2.72 17.43 7.34
N LEU A 163 -3.51 16.36 7.32
CA LEU A 163 -4.96 16.43 7.05
C LEU A 163 -5.69 17.35 8.03
N ALA A 164 -5.37 17.26 9.33
CA ALA A 164 -5.98 18.10 10.35
C ALA A 164 -5.65 19.59 10.16
N HIS A 165 -4.38 19.92 9.86
CA HIS A 165 -3.99 21.31 9.61
C HIS A 165 -4.58 21.88 8.32
N VAL A 166 -4.57 21.12 7.22
CA VAL A 166 -5.21 21.55 5.96
C VAL A 166 -6.71 21.76 6.18
N SER A 167 -7.37 20.86 6.93
CA SER A 167 -8.79 21.02 7.27
C SER A 167 -9.03 22.27 8.10
N ALA A 168 -8.17 22.56 9.09
CA ALA A 168 -8.27 23.75 9.91
C ALA A 168 -8.09 25.05 9.09
N LEU A 169 -7.13 25.07 8.15
CA LEU A 169 -6.96 26.20 7.22
C LEU A 169 -8.22 26.41 6.40
N LEU A 170 -8.76 25.36 5.77
CA LEU A 170 -9.97 25.44 4.94
C LEU A 170 -11.19 25.93 5.73
N VAL A 171 -11.38 25.45 6.96
CA VAL A 171 -12.47 25.91 7.85
C VAL A 171 -12.28 27.37 8.27
N GLY A 172 -11.04 27.86 8.39
CA GLY A 172 -10.72 29.24 8.72
C GLY A 172 -10.77 30.23 7.55
N LEU A 173 -10.74 29.75 6.29
CA LEU A 173 -10.72 30.60 5.10
C LEU A 173 -11.89 31.61 5.03
N PRO A 174 -13.16 31.26 5.32
CA PRO A 174 -14.27 32.22 5.28
C PRO A 174 -14.10 33.41 6.22
N TYR A 175 -13.29 33.26 7.27
CA TYR A 175 -13.01 34.30 8.27
C TYR A 175 -11.68 35.03 8.01
N SER A 176 -11.01 34.72 6.89
CA SER A 176 -9.70 35.25 6.55
C SER A 176 -9.81 36.24 5.40
N THR A 177 -9.07 37.35 5.47
CA THR A 177 -8.93 38.24 4.31
C THR A 177 -8.07 37.56 3.25
N PRO A 178 -8.33 37.77 1.94
CA PRO A 178 -7.52 37.15 0.88
C PRO A 178 -6.01 37.40 1.01
N GLY A 179 -5.61 38.59 1.49
CA GLY A 179 -4.20 38.93 1.74
C GLY A 179 -3.55 38.19 2.93
N ALA A 180 -4.35 37.59 3.82
CA ALA A 180 -3.83 36.79 4.94
C ALA A 180 -3.50 35.34 4.55
N ILE A 181 -4.09 34.82 3.46
CA ILE A 181 -3.93 33.42 3.04
C ILE A 181 -2.46 33.02 2.82
N PRO A 182 -1.63 33.80 2.10
CA PRO A 182 -0.22 33.44 1.90
C PRO A 182 0.55 33.35 3.23
N ARG A 183 0.24 34.22 4.20
CA ARG A 183 0.84 34.20 5.52
C ARG A 183 0.44 32.95 6.31
N GLN A 184 -0.84 32.58 6.26
CA GLN A 184 -1.34 31.37 6.92
C GLN A 184 -0.71 30.10 6.32
N LEU A 185 -0.60 30.04 4.99
CA LEU A 185 0.04 28.93 4.30
C LEU A 185 1.52 28.80 4.67
N LYS A 186 2.24 29.94 4.72
CA LYS A 186 3.63 29.98 5.21
C LYS A 186 3.72 29.52 6.66
N GLY A 187 2.79 29.94 7.52
CA GLY A 187 2.72 29.49 8.92
C GLY A 187 2.56 27.98 9.02
N PHE A 188 1.68 27.39 8.21
CA PHE A 188 1.52 25.95 8.13
C PHE A 188 2.77 25.23 7.62
N HIS A 189 3.46 25.77 6.62
CA HIS A 189 4.73 25.21 6.15
C HIS A 189 5.83 25.24 7.24
N ASN A 190 5.88 26.31 8.03
CA ASN A 190 6.82 26.41 9.15
C ASN A 190 6.55 25.37 10.26
N MET A 191 5.34 24.79 10.32
CA MET A 191 5.01 23.73 11.28
C MET A 191 5.47 22.33 10.83
N ALA A 192 6.12 22.21 9.66
CA ALA A 192 6.53 20.92 9.08
C ALA A 192 7.32 20.04 10.07
N GLU A 193 8.17 20.63 10.91
CA GLU A 193 8.98 19.88 11.88
C GLU A 193 8.12 19.14 12.90
N SER A 194 6.99 19.72 13.31
CA SER A 194 6.06 19.08 14.26
C SER A 194 5.29 17.90 13.67
N LEU A 195 5.32 17.76 12.34
CA LEU A 195 4.67 16.67 11.61
C LEU A 195 5.61 15.48 11.37
N ILE A 196 6.89 15.58 11.71
CA ILE A 196 7.86 14.49 11.57
C ILE A 196 7.45 13.34 12.50
N LEU A 197 7.28 12.15 11.92
CA LEU A 197 7.02 10.94 12.68
C LEU A 197 8.31 10.47 13.35
N GLU A 198 8.24 10.08 14.62
CA GLU A 198 9.32 9.36 15.28
C GLU A 198 9.72 8.12 14.46
N GLY A 199 11.02 7.79 14.48
CA GLY A 199 11.55 6.58 13.88
C GLY A 199 10.70 5.37 14.25
N ARG A 200 10.32 4.57 13.25
CA ARG A 200 9.38 3.45 13.41
C ARG A 200 9.94 2.45 14.44
N ARG A 201 9.43 2.48 15.67
CA ARG A 201 9.80 1.52 16.73
C ARG A 201 9.62 0.09 16.22
N GLU A 202 10.58 -0.77 16.52
CA GLU A 202 10.45 -2.19 16.20
C GLU A 202 9.26 -2.79 16.95
N ARG A 203 8.15 -3.02 16.23
CA ARG A 203 6.96 -3.64 16.81
C ARG A 203 7.14 -5.16 16.81
N THR A 204 7.60 -5.72 17.92
CA THR A 204 7.60 -7.16 18.18
C THR A 204 6.38 -7.52 19.03
N PHE A 205 5.19 -7.44 18.45
CA PHE A 205 4.02 -8.02 19.09
C PHE A 205 3.86 -9.45 18.59
N PRO A 206 3.82 -10.47 19.48
CA PRO A 206 3.41 -11.81 19.08
C PRO A 206 2.04 -11.69 18.39
N ARG A 207 1.84 -12.43 17.29
CA ARG A 207 0.61 -12.37 16.51
C ARG A 207 -0.52 -13.00 17.33
N THR A 208 -1.16 -12.22 18.20
CA THR A 208 -2.35 -12.64 18.92
C THR A 208 -3.55 -12.52 18.00
N VAL A 209 -4.25 -13.63 17.76
CA VAL A 209 -5.55 -13.60 17.08
C VAL A 209 -6.51 -12.89 18.02
N LYS A 210 -6.84 -11.63 17.72
CA LYS A 210 -7.92 -10.94 18.43
C LYS A 210 -9.22 -11.74 18.20
N PRO A 211 -10.00 -12.06 19.25
CA PRO A 211 -11.28 -12.74 19.07
C PRO A 211 -12.12 -11.95 18.08
N ARG A 212 -12.73 -12.65 17.13
CA ARG A 212 -13.61 -12.00 16.15
C ARG A 212 -14.76 -11.34 16.90
N PRO A 213 -15.12 -10.07 16.59
CA PRO A 213 -16.31 -9.46 17.17
C PRO A 213 -17.52 -10.36 16.89
N GLN A 214 -18.31 -10.63 17.92
CA GLN A 214 -19.43 -11.55 17.88
C GLN A 214 -20.49 -11.00 16.90
N ARG A 215 -20.79 -11.77 15.84
CA ARG A 215 -21.66 -11.32 14.73
C ARG A 215 -23.15 -11.25 15.10
N TYR A 216 -23.56 -11.90 16.19
CA TYR A 216 -24.94 -12.03 16.61
C TYR A 216 -25.04 -11.80 18.13
N ALA A 217 -26.16 -11.24 18.60
CA ALA A 217 -26.43 -11.13 20.02
C ALA A 217 -26.44 -12.53 20.67
N LYS A 218 -25.82 -12.67 21.85
CA LYS A 218 -25.89 -13.92 22.62
C LYS A 218 -27.33 -14.09 23.08
N ASN A 219 -28.00 -15.15 22.64
CA ASN A 219 -29.33 -15.49 23.14
C ASN A 219 -29.19 -15.90 24.61
N LYS A 220 -29.75 -15.09 25.53
CA LYS A 220 -29.67 -15.33 26.97
C LYS A 220 -30.56 -16.49 27.45
N ASN A 221 -31.38 -17.06 26.56
CA ASN A 221 -32.35 -18.10 26.88
C ASN A 221 -31.97 -19.48 26.32
N ALA A 222 -30.68 -19.74 26.10
CA ALA A 222 -30.24 -21.11 25.77
C ALA A 222 -30.40 -21.98 27.02
N VAL A 223 -31.53 -22.69 27.11
CA VAL A 223 -31.71 -23.80 28.04
C VAL A 223 -30.64 -24.83 27.71
N HIS A 224 -29.71 -25.04 28.63
CA HIS A 224 -28.77 -26.16 28.55
C HIS A 224 -29.61 -27.45 28.60
N SER A 225 -29.58 -28.21 27.51
CA SER A 225 -29.99 -29.62 27.48
C SER A 225 -28.75 -30.48 27.66
#